data_AF-A0A428YLT0-F1
#
_entry.id   AF-A0A428YLT0-F1
#
_cell.length_a   1.000
_cell.length_b   1.000
_cell.length_c   1.000
_cell.angle_alpha   90.00
_cell.angle_beta   90.00
_cell.angle_gamma   90.00
#
_symmetry.space_group_name_H-M   'P 1'
#
loop_
_entity.id
_entity.type
_entity.pdbx_description
1 polymer ?
#
loop_
_entity_poly.entity_id
_entity_poly.type
_entity_poly.pdbx_seq_one_letter_code
_entity_poly.pdbx_strand_id
1 'polypeptide(L)'
;EPVSDEQSWNKAMKEGAGEILEATIAAFGALEEWSAEPLKAALERVGEERGLKLGKTQAPVRVAATGRTVGLPLFESLEVLGRERTLARLTTARGRLG
;
A
#
# COMPACT_ATOMS: atom_id res chain seq x y z
N GLU A 1 11.24 -0.15 -10.35
CA GLU A 1 10.40 0.99 -9.95
C GLU A 1 9.01 0.95 -10.58
N PRO A 2 7.95 1.36 -9.85
CA PRO A 2 6.61 1.58 -10.41
C PRO A 2 6.60 2.75 -11.41
N VAL A 3 5.56 2.84 -12.24
CA VAL A 3 5.39 3.96 -13.19
C VAL A 3 5.21 5.27 -12.41
N SER A 4 5.93 6.33 -12.81
CA SER A 4 5.73 7.66 -12.25
C SER A 4 4.54 8.33 -12.95
N ASP A 5 3.40 8.42 -12.26
CA ASP A 5 2.18 9.06 -12.75
C ASP A 5 1.70 10.08 -11.71
N GLU A 6 1.90 11.37 -11.98
CA GLU A 6 1.59 12.45 -11.04
C GLU A 6 0.10 12.52 -10.70
N GLN A 7 -0.77 12.21 -11.66
CA GLN A 7 -2.22 12.19 -11.43
C GLN A 7 -2.61 11.12 -10.42
N SER A 8 -2.10 9.90 -10.57
CA SER A 8 -2.30 8.80 -9.63
C SER A 8 -1.72 9.13 -8.26
N TRP A 9 -0.51 9.69 -8.23
CA TRP A 9 0.15 10.14 -7.01
C TRP A 9 -0.71 11.14 -6.25
N ASN A 10 -1.07 12.26 -6.88
CA ASN A 10 -1.83 13.33 -6.25
C ASN A 10 -3.24 12.89 -5.81
N LYS A 11 -3.82 11.89 -6.47
CA LYS A 11 -5.13 11.34 -6.11
C LYS A 11 -5.06 10.45 -4.87
N ALA A 12 -4.01 9.65 -4.73
CA ALA A 12 -3.88 8.67 -3.64
C ALA A 12 -3.14 9.20 -2.41
N MET A 13 -2.13 10.06 -2.61
CA MET A 13 -1.30 10.61 -1.54
C MET A 13 -1.93 11.88 -0.95
N LYS A 14 -3.04 11.70 -0.23
CA LYS A 14 -3.72 12.76 0.52
C LYS A 14 -3.23 12.82 1.97
N GLU A 15 -3.81 13.71 2.76
CA GLU A 15 -3.60 13.76 4.21
C GLU A 15 -3.76 12.37 4.83
N GLY A 16 -2.83 11.99 5.71
CA GLY A 16 -2.75 10.66 6.33
C GLY A 16 -2.14 9.56 5.46
N ALA A 17 -1.81 9.79 4.18
CA ALA A 17 -1.20 8.76 3.33
C ALA A 17 0.15 8.27 3.85
N GLY A 18 0.97 9.17 4.42
CA GLY A 18 2.25 8.82 5.03
C GLY A 18 2.06 7.84 6.18
N GLU A 19 1.17 8.14 7.11
CA GLU A 19 0.85 7.28 8.26
C GLU A 19 0.28 5.92 7.83
N ILE A 20 -0.56 5.90 6.79
CA ILE A 20 -1.08 4.64 6.23
C ILE A 20 0.05 3.78 5.66
N LEU A 21 0.96 4.37 4.88
CA LEU A 21 2.09 3.63 4.29
C LEU A 21 3.01 3.10 5.38
N GLU A 22 3.32 3.92 6.40
CA GLU A 22 4.16 3.54 7.52
C GLU A 22 3.58 2.37 8.32
N ALA A 23 2.29 2.46 8.67
CA ALA A 23 1.59 1.38 9.35
C ALA A 23 1.48 0.11 8.50
N THR A 24 1.26 0.27 7.19
CA THR A 24 1.20 -0.86 6.26
C THR A 24 2.56 -1.56 6.15
N ILE A 25 3.67 -0.81 6.09
CA ILE A 25 5.02 -1.37 6.06
C ILE A 25 5.27 -2.23 7.31
N ALA A 26 4.91 -1.72 8.49
CA ALA A 26 5.04 -2.47 9.74
C ALA A 26 4.16 -3.73 9.75
N ALA A 27 2.87 -3.59 9.38
CA ALA A 27 1.92 -4.70 9.38
C ALA A 27 2.32 -5.81 8.38
N PHE A 28 2.68 -5.45 7.15
CA PHE A 28 3.14 -6.40 6.14
C PHE A 28 4.51 -6.99 6.51
N GLY A 29 5.37 -6.21 7.15
CA GLY A 29 6.66 -6.65 7.67
C GLY A 29 6.57 -7.66 8.81
N ALA A 30 5.41 -7.79 9.46
CA ALA A 30 5.15 -8.77 10.52
C ALA A 30 4.45 -10.04 10.04
N LEU A 31 4.04 -10.13 8.77
CA LEU A 31 3.36 -11.31 8.24
C LEU A 31 4.33 -12.50 8.13
N GLU A 32 3.85 -13.69 8.52
CA GLU A 32 4.55 -14.96 8.32
C GLU A 32 4.32 -15.51 6.90
N GLU A 33 3.09 -15.36 6.40
CA GLU A 33 2.67 -15.78 5.07
C GLU A 33 2.49 -14.59 4.12
N TRP A 34 3.01 -14.70 2.90
CA TRP A 34 2.87 -13.68 1.86
C TRP A 34 1.86 -14.13 0.79
N SER A 35 0.58 -13.99 1.09
CA SER A 35 -0.54 -14.27 0.17
C SER A 35 -1.62 -13.19 0.25
N ALA A 36 -2.51 -13.14 -0.74
CA ALA A 36 -3.47 -12.05 -0.90
C ALA A 36 -4.40 -11.86 0.32
N GLU A 37 -4.83 -12.95 0.96
CA GLU A 37 -5.74 -12.90 2.10
C GLU A 37 -5.10 -12.29 3.36
N PRO A 38 -3.94 -12.75 3.85
CA PRO A 38 -3.20 -12.09 4.94
C PRO A 38 -2.87 -10.62 4.67
N LEU A 39 -2.48 -10.28 3.43
CA LEU A 39 -2.19 -8.91 3.02
C LEU A 39 -3.43 -8.02 3.12
N LYS A 40 -4.57 -8.51 2.65
CA LYS A 40 -5.84 -7.80 2.74
C LYS A 40 -6.24 -7.59 4.21
N ALA A 41 -6.23 -8.66 5.01
CA ALA A 41 -6.62 -8.60 6.42
C ALA A 41 -5.71 -7.67 7.24
N ALA A 42 -4.40 -7.66 6.96
CA ALA A 42 -3.47 -6.71 7.57
C ALA A 42 -3.82 -5.26 7.22
N LEU A 43 -4.11 -4.99 5.94
CA LEU A 43 -4.44 -3.63 5.49
C LEU A 43 -5.82 -3.16 5.96
N GLU A 44 -6.78 -4.07 6.09
CA GLU A 44 -8.08 -3.80 6.70
C GLU A 44 -7.93 -3.35 8.15
N ARG A 45 -7.15 -4.08 8.97
CA ARG A 45 -6.86 -3.70 10.36
C ARG A 45 -6.19 -2.32 10.47
N VAL A 46 -5.20 -2.03 9.61
CA VAL A 46 -4.56 -0.70 9.54
C VAL A 46 -5.60 0.40 9.28
N GLY A 47 -6.58 0.12 8.42
CA GLY A 47 -7.69 1.04 8.15
C GLY A 47 -8.61 1.21 9.34
N GLU A 48 -9.05 0.11 9.95
CA GLU A 48 -9.99 0.09 11.08
C GLU A 48 -9.47 0.88 12.29
N GLU A 49 -8.19 0.69 12.65
CA GLU A 49 -7.51 1.45 13.72
C GLU A 49 -7.55 2.97 13.50
N ARG A 50 -7.73 3.41 12.25
CA ARG A 50 -7.75 4.82 11.84
C ARG A 50 -9.15 5.29 11.43
N GLY A 51 -10.18 4.46 11.63
CA GLY A 51 -11.55 4.76 11.21
C GLY A 51 -11.74 4.82 9.68
N LEU A 52 -10.86 4.18 8.91
CA LEU A 52 -10.86 4.20 7.45
C LEU A 52 -11.37 2.88 6.86
N LYS A 53 -12.18 2.99 5.81
CA LYS A 53 -12.57 1.82 4.99
C LYS A 53 -11.41 1.40 4.08
N LEU A 54 -11.36 0.10 3.75
CA LEU A 54 -10.32 -0.48 2.90
C LEU A 54 -10.06 0.29 1.60
N GLY A 55 -11.11 0.82 0.95
CA GLY A 55 -10.95 1.61 -0.29
C GLY A 55 -10.09 2.87 -0.11
N LYS A 56 -10.14 3.51 1.06
CA LYS A 56 -9.31 4.67 1.41
C LYS A 56 -7.90 4.23 1.80
N THR A 57 -7.79 3.18 2.62
CA THR A 57 -6.49 2.66 3.10
C THR A 57 -5.65 2.07 1.97
N GLN A 58 -6.27 1.38 1.01
CA GLN A 58 -5.55 0.72 -0.08
C GLN A 58 -5.08 1.67 -1.19
N ALA A 59 -5.66 2.86 -1.31
CA ALA A 59 -5.33 3.80 -2.37
C ALA A 59 -3.84 4.21 -2.37
N PRO A 60 -3.23 4.66 -1.25
CA PRO A 60 -1.80 4.97 -1.20
C PRO A 60 -0.94 3.72 -1.42
N VAL A 61 -1.33 2.56 -0.88
CA VAL A 61 -0.59 1.29 -1.06
C VAL A 61 -0.54 0.89 -2.53
N ARG A 62 -1.67 0.96 -3.24
CA ARG A 62 -1.75 0.63 -4.67
C ARG A 62 -0.85 1.53 -5.51
N VAL A 63 -0.89 2.84 -5.28
CA VAL A 63 -0.07 3.78 -6.05
C VAL A 63 1.40 3.63 -5.70
N ALA A 64 1.75 3.44 -4.43
CA ALA A 64 3.12 3.15 -4.03
C ALA A 64 3.66 1.87 -4.69
N ALA A 65 2.86 0.81 -4.74
CA ALA A 65 3.29 -0.47 -5.30
C ALA A 65 3.30 -0.50 -6.84
N THR A 66 2.33 0.14 -7.51
CA THR A 66 2.09 -0.03 -8.95
C THR A 66 2.24 1.25 -9.77
N GLY A 67 2.22 2.41 -9.13
CA GLY A 67 2.23 3.72 -9.79
C GLY A 67 0.88 4.15 -10.37
N ARG A 68 -0.18 3.36 -10.20
CA ARG A 68 -1.50 3.59 -10.80
C ARG A 68 -2.63 3.51 -9.78
N THR A 69 -3.67 4.32 -9.91
CA THR A 69 -4.85 4.25 -9.02
C THR A 69 -5.79 3.09 -9.33
N VAL A 70 -5.65 2.46 -10.49
CA VAL A 70 -6.48 1.35 -10.97
C VAL A 70 -5.59 0.28 -11.60
N GLY A 71 -6.04 -0.96 -11.56
CA GLY A 71 -5.33 -2.10 -12.13
C GLY A 71 -5.94 -3.41 -11.68
N LEU A 72 -5.19 -4.49 -11.84
CA LEU A 72 -5.55 -5.82 -11.33
C LEU A 72 -5.89 -5.78 -9.82
N PRO A 73 -6.55 -6.84 -9.30
CA PRO A 73 -6.77 -7.01 -7.88
C PRO A 73 -5.47 -6.78 -7.09
N LEU A 74 -5.52 -5.88 -6.10
CA LEU A 74 -4.31 -5.32 -5.47
C LEU A 74 -3.52 -6.43 -4.78
N PHE A 75 -4.17 -7.21 -3.93
CA PHE A 75 -3.50 -8.12 -3.02
C PHE A 75 -2.87 -9.30 -3.76
N GLU A 76 -3.54 -9.80 -4.79
CA GLU A 76 -3.03 -10.79 -5.73
C GLU A 76 -1.84 -10.22 -6.51
N SER A 77 -1.89 -8.95 -6.89
CA SER A 77 -0.74 -8.29 -7.52
C SER A 77 0.45 -8.15 -6.56
N LEU A 78 0.20 -7.88 -5.27
CA LEU A 78 1.24 -7.78 -4.24
C LEU A 78 1.85 -9.15 -3.89
N GLU A 79 1.02 -10.19 -3.86
CA GLU A 79 1.44 -11.58 -3.72
C GLU A 79 2.42 -11.95 -4.82
N VAL A 80 2.04 -11.75 -6.09
CA VAL A 80 2.91 -12.00 -7.26
C VAL A 80 4.16 -11.10 -7.26
N LEU A 81 4.04 -9.85 -6.82
CA LEU A 81 5.18 -8.92 -6.77
C LEU A 81 6.23 -9.34 -5.74
N GLY A 82 5.79 -10.01 -4.67
CA GLY A 82 6.62 -10.46 -3.56
C GLY A 82 6.86 -9.42 -2.47
N ARG A 83 7.22 -9.92 -1.28
CA ARG A 83 7.39 -9.16 -0.05
C ARG A 83 8.42 -8.05 -0.15
N GLU A 84 9.66 -8.42 -0.46
CA GLU A 84 10.79 -7.48 -0.45
C GLU A 84 10.54 -6.29 -1.38
N ARG A 85 10.07 -6.57 -2.59
CA ARG A 85 9.80 -5.54 -3.59
C ARG A 85 8.60 -4.66 -3.22
N THR A 86 7.56 -5.24 -2.62
CA THR A 86 6.42 -4.47 -2.12
C THR A 86 6.88 -3.50 -1.03
N LEU A 87 7.55 -4.01 0.02
CA LEU A 87 8.00 -3.20 1.15
C LEU A 87 8.99 -2.11 0.72
N ALA A 88 9.93 -2.42 -0.19
CA ALA A 88 10.85 -1.44 -0.74
C ALA A 88 10.12 -0.29 -1.45
N ARG A 89 9.13 -0.61 -2.30
CA ARG A 89 8.32 0.41 -3.01
C ARG A 89 7.49 1.26 -2.06
N LEU A 90 6.86 0.64 -1.05
CA LEU A 90 6.11 1.37 -0.03
C LEU A 90 7.03 2.31 0.76
N THR A 91 8.23 1.86 1.13
CA THR A 91 9.23 2.65 1.85
C THR A 91 9.70 3.85 1.01
N THR A 92 10.01 3.64 -0.27
CA THR A 92 10.35 4.73 -1.21
C THR A 92 9.22 5.75 -1.31
N ALA A 93 7.96 5.30 -1.43
CA ALA A 93 6.81 6.19 -1.47
C ALA A 93 6.61 6.95 -0.14
N ARG A 94 6.79 6.29 1.00
CA ARG A 94 6.73 6.93 2.33
C ARG A 94 7.77 8.03 2.48
N GLY A 95 9.01 7.78 2.04
CA GLY A 95 10.10 8.76 2.11
C GLY A 95 9.88 10.00 1.22
N ARG A 96 9.07 9.88 0.16
CA ARG A 96 8.68 11.02 -0.68
C ARG A 96 7.65 11.95 -0.03
N LEU A 97 6.95 11.50 1.01
CA LEU A 97 5.85 12.26 1.63
C LEU A 97 6.28 13.18 2.78
N GLY A 98 7.55 13.11 3.23
CA GLY A 98 8.04 13.88 4.38
C GLY A 98 7.35 13.46 5.66
#